data_AF-A0A1V5YS90-F1
#
_entry.id   AF-A0A1V5YS90-F1
#
_cell.length_a   1.000
_cell.length_b   1.000
_cell.length_c   1.000
_cell.angle_alpha   90.00
_cell.angle_beta   90.00
_cell.angle_gamma   90.00
#
_symmetry.space_group_name_H-M   'P 1'
#
loop_
_entity.id
_entity.type
_entity.pdbx_description
1 polymer ?
#
loop_
_entity_poly.entity_id
_entity_poly.type
_entity_poly.pdbx_seq_one_letter_code
_entity_poly.pdbx_strand_id
1 'polypeptide(L)'
;MKTKALILSLIFCSLTIFSQEKIKTGFGFGAIPAVSFDSDLGFQYGAIVNLFHYGDGTRYPKYDHSLYLEWSRYTKGTGINRIMYDSEKLIPNIRTTVDVTYFTDQMLSFYGFNGYQSVYDETQSRLFNSMERNMFRAKVDVQGNFGMSKFGWVGGYSFYHFDMDTVNIGKLGLDAESGGSLYQRYVKHGIIGEDEANGGYINYLKIGLKYDSRDQQAFASKGIWTEAVIQSALGFINPFPHTKFALIHRQYFPIIENDMVFAYRLTYQATVGKSKVPYYAQPLLITSFLTAAENQGLGGKRSLRGVMRNRVIGNDIAFGNFEFRYKFFKFSLFNQNFYLGTNVFFDSGVILRPIIIEGFDSMTQEVKDELMLTDYKSGKFHNSAGIGLKIGWNENFIISVDHGRSLNKADGVAGTYVNLNYMF
;
A
#
# COMPACT_ATOMS: atom_id res chain seq x y z
N MET A 1 26.30 -18.38 24.58
CA MET A 1 25.89 -16.96 24.42
C MET A 1 24.97 -16.77 23.21
N LYS A 2 23.85 -17.50 23.12
CA LYS A 2 22.98 -17.52 21.91
C LYS A 2 21.47 -17.43 22.18
N THR A 3 21.06 -16.89 23.32
CA THR A 3 19.61 -16.80 23.66
C THR A 3 19.20 -15.48 24.31
N LYS A 4 20.10 -14.49 24.38
CA LYS A 4 19.82 -13.18 25.02
C LYS A 4 19.64 -12.02 24.03
N ALA A 5 19.79 -12.25 22.73
CA ALA A 5 19.67 -11.20 21.71
C ALA A 5 18.23 -10.96 21.21
N LEU A 6 17.29 -11.88 21.48
CA LEU A 6 15.90 -11.76 20.99
C LEU A 6 14.94 -11.08 21.98
N ILE A 7 15.37 -10.86 23.23
CA ILE A 7 14.55 -10.25 24.28
C ILE A 7 14.83 -8.73 24.41
N LEU A 8 15.92 -8.23 23.82
CA LEU A 8 16.32 -6.83 23.95
C LEU A 8 15.67 -5.88 22.93
N SER A 9 15.02 -6.40 21.89
CA SER A 9 14.29 -5.60 20.88
C SER A 9 12.85 -5.25 21.29
N LEU A 10 12.31 -5.87 22.35
CA LEU A 10 10.99 -5.56 22.91
C LEU A 10 11.00 -4.44 23.97
N ILE A 11 12.18 -3.95 24.37
CA ILE A 11 12.33 -3.05 25.53
C ILE A 11 12.59 -1.58 25.16
N PHE A 12 12.86 -1.25 23.88
CA PHE A 12 13.23 0.12 23.48
C PHE A 12 12.10 1.07 23.04
N CYS A 13 10.83 0.75 23.31
CA CYS A 13 9.71 1.71 23.18
C CYS A 13 9.24 2.28 24.53
N SER A 14 10.04 2.15 25.59
CA SER A 14 9.70 2.62 26.94
C SER A 14 10.08 4.09 27.18
N LEU A 15 9.59 5.02 26.35
CA LEU A 15 9.58 6.45 26.68
C LEU A 15 8.32 7.16 26.12
N THR A 16 7.15 6.79 26.64
CA THR A 16 6.08 7.78 26.90
C THR A 16 5.45 7.49 28.26
N ILE A 17 6.06 8.15 29.24
CA ILE A 17 5.59 8.62 30.56
C ILE A 17 4.09 8.44 30.87
N PHE A 18 3.82 7.89 32.05
CA PHE A 18 2.56 7.93 32.79
C PHE A 18 2.06 9.37 33.01
N SER A 19 0.76 9.59 32.85
CA SER A 19 -0.06 10.40 33.77
C SER A 19 -1.51 10.28 33.32
N GLN A 20 -2.46 10.27 34.26
CA GLN A 20 -3.87 10.68 34.11
C GLN A 20 -4.03 11.53 32.83
N GLU A 21 -4.79 11.08 31.81
CA GLU A 21 -4.73 11.64 30.43
C GLU A 21 -4.75 13.17 30.46
N LYS A 22 -3.54 13.75 30.47
CA LYS A 22 -3.38 15.18 30.66
C LYS A 22 -3.65 15.76 29.29
N ILE A 23 -4.75 16.50 29.18
CA ILE A 23 -5.13 17.20 27.97
C ILE A 23 -3.88 17.94 27.46
N LYS A 24 -3.37 17.51 26.30
CA LYS A 24 -2.19 18.12 25.69
C LYS A 24 -2.62 19.40 24.99
N THR A 25 -1.85 20.46 25.18
CA THR A 25 -2.02 21.76 24.52
C THR A 25 -0.73 22.13 23.80
N GLY A 26 -0.79 23.02 22.81
CA GLY A 26 0.37 23.48 22.05
C GLY A 26 1.09 22.34 21.33
N PHE A 27 2.43 22.38 21.32
CA PHE A 27 3.25 21.40 20.61
C PHE A 27 3.43 20.09 21.36
N GLY A 28 3.28 18.98 20.65
CA GLY A 28 3.66 17.63 21.06
C GLY A 28 4.66 17.03 20.08
N PHE A 29 5.51 16.13 20.58
CA PHE A 29 6.53 15.44 19.79
C PHE A 29 6.51 13.96 20.13
N GLY A 30 6.71 13.13 19.11
CA GLY A 30 6.95 11.70 19.26
C GLY A 30 7.97 11.24 18.22
N ALA A 31 9.00 10.52 18.66
CA ALA A 31 9.94 9.85 17.77
C ALA A 31 9.95 8.36 18.10
N ILE A 32 9.82 7.52 17.08
CA ILE A 32 9.86 6.07 17.20
C ILE A 32 10.78 5.49 16.13
N PRO A 33 11.47 4.38 16.42
CA PRO A 33 12.21 3.67 15.38
C PRO A 33 11.23 3.11 14.34
N ALA A 34 11.56 3.25 13.06
CA ALA A 34 10.82 2.66 11.96
C ALA A 34 11.20 1.18 11.85
N VAL A 35 10.52 0.31 12.61
CA VAL A 35 10.80 -1.12 12.65
C VAL A 35 9.59 -1.90 12.19
N SER A 36 9.76 -2.66 11.13
CA SER A 36 8.72 -3.48 10.53
C SER A 36 9.35 -4.65 9.75
N PHE A 37 8.54 -5.57 9.26
CA PHE A 37 9.00 -6.63 8.36
C PHE A 37 7.97 -6.87 7.27
N ASP A 38 8.46 -7.11 6.07
CA ASP A 38 7.64 -7.41 4.91
C ASP A 38 8.32 -8.53 4.12
N SER A 39 7.65 -9.63 3.81
CA SER A 39 8.27 -10.71 3.04
C SER A 39 8.80 -10.27 1.68
N ASP A 40 8.18 -9.28 1.05
CA ASP A 40 8.61 -8.76 -0.26
C ASP A 40 9.81 -7.81 -0.14
N LEU A 41 9.87 -7.01 0.93
CA LEU A 41 10.87 -5.94 1.12
C LEU A 41 11.97 -6.26 2.15
N GLY A 42 11.77 -7.26 3.00
CA GLY A 42 12.64 -7.61 4.12
C GLY A 42 12.38 -6.80 5.38
N PHE A 43 13.40 -6.68 6.23
CA PHE A 43 13.33 -5.96 7.49
C PHE A 43 13.44 -4.45 7.26
N GLN A 44 12.56 -3.67 7.88
CA GLN A 44 12.60 -2.22 7.86
C GLN A 44 13.34 -1.69 9.09
N TYR A 45 14.23 -0.74 8.86
CA TYR A 45 14.91 0.03 9.90
C TYR A 45 14.93 1.51 9.52
N GLY A 46 14.92 2.39 10.52
CA GLY A 46 14.93 3.83 10.31
C GLY A 46 14.34 4.60 11.48
N ALA A 47 13.92 5.83 11.21
CA ALA A 47 13.31 6.71 12.19
C ALA A 47 12.02 7.34 11.63
N ILE A 48 11.03 7.45 12.50
CA ILE A 48 9.80 8.20 12.27
C ILE A 48 9.71 9.27 13.35
N VAL A 49 9.42 10.50 12.93
CA VAL A 49 9.17 11.64 13.80
C VAL A 49 7.77 12.16 13.51
N ASN A 50 7.01 12.41 14.56
CA ASN A 50 5.70 13.06 14.52
C ASN A 50 5.73 14.31 15.40
N LEU A 51 5.37 15.43 14.80
CA LEU A 51 5.14 16.69 15.48
C LEU A 51 3.64 16.98 15.42
N PHE A 52 3.05 17.24 16.57
CA PHE A 52 1.63 17.60 16.68
C PHE A 52 1.50 19.00 17.25
N HIS A 53 0.44 19.70 16.85
CA HIS A 53 -0.03 20.88 17.55
C HIS A 53 -1.49 20.66 17.96
N TYR A 54 -1.77 20.70 19.26
CA TYR A 54 -3.09 20.42 19.85
C TYR A 54 -3.91 21.68 20.14
N GLY A 55 -3.39 22.87 19.81
CA GLY A 55 -4.09 24.13 20.09
C GLY A 55 -4.25 24.36 21.59
N ASP A 56 -5.45 24.75 22.01
CA ASP A 56 -5.84 24.92 23.41
C ASP A 56 -6.19 23.59 24.12
N GLY A 57 -6.12 22.45 23.40
CA GLY A 57 -6.43 21.12 23.91
C GLY A 57 -7.92 20.76 23.98
N THR A 58 -8.83 21.67 23.61
CA THR A 58 -10.29 21.43 23.64
C THR A 58 -10.75 20.25 22.80
N ARG A 59 -9.95 19.87 21.78
CA ARG A 59 -10.21 18.75 20.86
C ARG A 59 -9.39 17.50 21.15
N TYR A 60 -8.56 17.49 22.19
CA TYR A 60 -7.72 16.34 22.53
C TYR A 60 -8.59 15.06 22.64
N PRO A 61 -8.16 13.92 22.05
CA PRO A 61 -6.84 13.60 21.49
C PRO A 61 -6.60 14.00 20.04
N LYS A 62 -7.53 14.69 19.37
CA LYS A 62 -7.33 15.16 17.99
C LYS A 62 -6.33 16.32 17.96
N TYR A 63 -5.35 16.23 17.07
CA TYR A 63 -4.47 17.36 16.75
C TYR A 63 -5.18 18.37 15.84
N ASP A 64 -4.72 19.62 15.89
CA ASP A 64 -5.06 20.66 14.91
C ASP A 64 -4.13 20.59 13.69
N HIS A 65 -2.85 20.28 13.93
CA HIS A 65 -1.83 20.08 12.90
C HIS A 65 -0.96 18.87 13.25
N SER A 66 -0.58 18.10 12.24
CA SER A 66 0.36 16.98 12.32
C SER A 66 1.40 17.12 11.22
N LEU A 67 2.67 16.92 11.57
CA LEU A 67 3.78 16.80 10.64
C LEU A 67 4.53 15.49 10.93
N TYR A 68 4.42 14.56 9.99
CA TYR A 68 5.07 13.26 9.99
C TYR A 68 6.33 13.33 9.11
N LEU A 69 7.44 12.84 9.63
CA LEU A 69 8.68 12.64 8.89
C LEU A 69 9.12 11.19 9.04
N GLU A 70 9.51 10.56 7.94
CA GLU A 70 10.09 9.22 7.94
C GLU A 70 11.34 9.18 7.08
N TRP A 71 12.38 8.59 7.63
CA TRP A 71 13.54 8.13 6.90
C TRP A 71 13.75 6.66 7.27
N SER A 72 13.45 5.77 6.33
CA SER A 72 13.58 4.33 6.56
C SER A 72 14.09 3.58 5.33
N ARG A 73 14.67 2.40 5.58
CA ARG A 73 15.19 1.49 4.57
C ARG A 73 14.74 0.08 4.87
N TYR A 74 14.58 -0.71 3.83
CA TYR A 74 14.29 -2.12 3.85
C TYR A 74 15.53 -2.90 3.40
N THR A 75 15.80 -4.05 4.02
CA THR A 75 17.00 -4.84 3.72
C THR A 75 17.07 -5.37 2.29
N LYS A 76 15.95 -5.41 1.55
CA LYS A 76 15.93 -5.83 0.14
C LYS A 76 16.04 -4.67 -0.87
N GLY A 77 16.48 -3.50 -0.43
CA GLY A 77 16.85 -2.39 -1.30
C GLY A 77 15.77 -1.33 -1.52
N THR A 78 14.69 -1.35 -0.73
CA THR A 78 13.65 -0.30 -0.78
C THR A 78 13.95 0.80 0.23
N GLY A 79 13.74 2.06 -0.14
CA GLY A 79 13.95 3.22 0.72
C GLY A 79 12.78 4.19 0.70
N ILE A 80 12.49 4.75 1.87
CA ILE A 80 11.41 5.72 2.07
C ILE A 80 12.00 6.96 2.71
N ASN A 81 11.77 8.11 2.08
CA ASN A 81 11.97 9.41 2.69
C ASN A 81 10.67 10.18 2.47
N ARG A 82 9.92 10.43 3.55
CA ARG A 82 8.55 10.94 3.48
C ARG A 82 8.36 12.09 4.45
N ILE A 83 7.73 13.16 3.98
CA ILE A 83 7.22 14.25 4.80
C ILE A 83 5.73 14.35 4.51
N MET A 84 4.90 14.28 5.55
CA MET A 84 3.45 14.39 5.42
C MET A 84 2.91 15.37 6.45
N TYR A 85 2.20 16.38 5.97
CA TYR A 85 1.46 17.33 6.79
C TYR A 85 -0.04 17.03 6.70
N ASP A 86 -0.75 17.06 7.83
CA ASP A 86 -2.19 16.84 7.91
C ASP A 86 -2.84 17.82 8.90
N SER A 87 -3.95 18.44 8.49
CA SER A 87 -4.67 19.40 9.35
C SER A 87 -6.15 19.50 8.99
N GLU A 88 -7.00 19.62 10.01
CA GLU A 88 -8.42 20.01 9.86
C GLU A 88 -8.67 21.49 10.22
N LYS A 89 -7.60 22.26 10.43
CA LYS A 89 -7.63 23.65 10.88
C LYS A 89 -7.00 24.64 9.91
N LEU A 90 -6.17 24.17 8.98
CA LEU A 90 -5.55 25.03 7.97
C LEU A 90 -6.61 25.80 7.17
N ILE A 91 -7.68 25.10 6.77
CA ILE A 91 -8.84 25.70 6.11
C ILE A 91 -10.09 25.27 6.89
N PRO A 92 -10.98 26.19 7.30
CA PRO A 92 -12.16 25.83 8.06
C PRO A 92 -12.99 24.73 7.39
N ASN A 93 -13.33 23.69 8.15
CA ASN A 93 -14.14 22.54 7.71
C ASN A 93 -13.54 21.69 6.57
N ILE A 94 -12.27 21.88 6.24
CA ILE A 94 -11.58 21.12 5.20
C ILE A 94 -10.33 20.48 5.79
N ARG A 95 -10.29 19.15 5.72
CA ARG A 95 -9.07 18.40 6.01
C ARG A 95 -8.12 18.54 4.83
N THR A 96 -6.91 19.02 5.09
CA THR A 96 -5.85 19.19 4.10
C THR A 96 -4.70 18.26 4.45
N THR A 97 -4.27 17.45 3.48
CA THR A 97 -3.14 16.55 3.60
C THR A 97 -2.14 16.87 2.48
N VAL A 98 -0.89 17.14 2.84
CA VAL A 98 0.22 17.33 1.90
C VAL A 98 1.22 16.20 2.11
N ASP A 99 1.61 15.50 1.05
CA ASP A 99 2.52 14.35 1.11
C ASP A 99 3.64 14.52 0.08
N VAL A 100 4.88 14.59 0.56
CA VAL A 100 6.08 14.58 -0.28
C VAL A 100 6.88 13.33 0.05
N THR A 101 7.11 12.48 -0.94
CA THR A 101 7.79 11.20 -0.78
C THR A 101 8.84 11.00 -1.86
N TYR A 102 10.04 10.60 -1.47
CA TYR A 102 11.03 10.00 -2.34
C TYR A 102 11.19 8.52 -1.97
N PHE A 103 10.82 7.65 -2.92
CA PHE A 103 10.78 6.21 -2.77
C PHE A 103 11.75 5.57 -3.77
N THR A 104 12.63 4.70 -3.29
CA THR A 104 13.64 4.02 -4.13
C THR A 104 13.49 2.52 -4.00
N ASP A 105 13.55 1.77 -5.09
CA ASP A 105 13.58 0.31 -5.12
C ASP A 105 14.74 -0.14 -6.00
N GLN A 106 15.78 -0.74 -5.42
CA GLN A 106 16.89 -1.30 -6.20
C GLN A 106 16.50 -2.58 -6.98
N MET A 107 15.46 -3.27 -6.52
CA MET A 107 14.95 -4.52 -7.10
C MET A 107 13.43 -4.59 -6.90
N LEU A 108 12.71 -3.67 -7.54
CA LEU A 108 11.25 -3.67 -7.62
C LEU A 108 10.78 -4.91 -8.37
N SER A 109 9.87 -5.69 -7.76
CA SER A 109 9.30 -6.87 -8.40
C SER A 109 8.57 -6.51 -9.71
N PHE A 110 8.91 -7.23 -10.77
CA PHE A 110 8.29 -7.17 -12.09
C PHE A 110 8.04 -8.59 -12.60
N TYR A 111 6.77 -8.97 -12.69
CA TYR A 111 6.32 -10.31 -13.11
C TYR A 111 5.60 -10.29 -14.46
N GLY A 112 5.77 -9.23 -15.25
CA GLY A 112 4.98 -8.99 -16.45
C GLY A 112 3.56 -8.49 -16.18
N PHE A 113 2.69 -8.62 -17.17
CA PHE A 113 1.33 -8.09 -17.15
C PHE A 113 0.27 -9.20 -16.97
N ASN A 114 -0.91 -8.80 -16.52
CA ASN A 114 -2.13 -9.60 -16.53
C ASN A 114 -2.10 -10.89 -15.68
N GLY A 115 -1.38 -10.87 -14.56
CA GLY A 115 -1.41 -11.99 -13.60
C GLY A 115 -0.94 -13.27 -14.28
N TYR A 116 -1.79 -14.30 -14.32
CA TYR A 116 -1.45 -15.61 -14.88
C TYR A 116 -1.12 -15.63 -16.39
N GLN A 117 -1.37 -14.54 -17.14
CA GLN A 117 -0.87 -14.47 -18.51
C GLN A 117 0.67 -14.47 -18.54
N SER A 118 1.29 -13.82 -17.55
CA SER A 118 2.73 -13.86 -17.33
C SER A 118 3.05 -14.94 -16.30
N VAL A 119 3.75 -15.98 -16.74
CA VAL A 119 4.11 -17.15 -15.94
C VAL A 119 5.14 -16.75 -14.90
N TYR A 120 4.86 -17.09 -13.64
CA TYR A 120 5.85 -17.03 -12.58
C TYR A 120 6.50 -18.39 -12.43
N ASP A 121 7.82 -18.44 -12.61
CA ASP A 121 8.65 -19.62 -12.42
C ASP A 121 9.51 -19.42 -11.16
N GLU A 122 9.29 -20.26 -10.15
CA GLU A 122 9.99 -20.21 -8.86
C GLU A 122 11.47 -20.58 -8.95
N THR A 123 11.90 -21.17 -10.07
CA THR A 123 13.31 -21.49 -10.32
C THR A 123 14.10 -20.29 -10.83
N GLN A 124 13.41 -19.26 -11.35
CA GLN A 124 14.05 -18.01 -11.77
C GLN A 124 14.55 -17.22 -10.56
N SER A 125 15.68 -16.54 -10.75
CA SER A 125 16.23 -15.71 -9.69
C SER A 125 15.31 -14.52 -9.37
N ARG A 126 15.55 -13.89 -8.23
CA ARG A 126 14.90 -12.61 -7.91
C ARG A 126 15.26 -11.53 -8.94
N LEU A 127 16.51 -11.52 -9.42
CA LEU A 127 17.01 -10.54 -10.39
C LEU A 127 16.25 -10.64 -11.73
N PHE A 128 15.94 -11.85 -12.18
CA PHE A 128 15.13 -12.07 -13.38
C PHE A 128 13.76 -11.36 -13.29
N ASN A 129 13.12 -11.40 -12.12
CA ASN A 129 11.82 -10.78 -11.87
C ASN A 129 11.93 -9.37 -11.25
N SER A 130 12.99 -8.63 -11.53
CA SER A 130 13.22 -7.31 -10.93
C SER A 130 13.60 -6.23 -11.95
N MET A 131 13.23 -5.00 -11.60
CA MET A 131 13.70 -3.75 -12.22
C MET A 131 14.08 -2.73 -11.14
N GLU A 132 14.81 -1.68 -11.48
CA GLU A 132 15.09 -0.55 -10.59
C GLU A 132 14.03 0.54 -10.75
N ARG A 133 13.73 1.24 -9.66
CA ARG A 133 12.86 2.41 -9.69
C ARG A 133 13.25 3.44 -8.64
N ASN A 134 13.33 4.70 -9.06
CA ASN A 134 13.19 5.85 -8.18
C ASN A 134 11.85 6.55 -8.47
N MET A 135 11.13 6.93 -7.42
CA MET A 135 9.84 7.63 -7.51
C MET A 135 9.85 8.83 -6.58
N PHE A 136 9.78 10.02 -7.17
CA PHE A 136 9.41 11.23 -6.45
C PHE A 136 7.91 11.47 -6.56
N ARG A 137 7.30 11.92 -5.47
CA ARG A 137 5.88 12.20 -5.40
C ARG A 137 5.61 13.41 -4.51
N ALA A 138 4.79 14.32 -5.00
CA ALA A 138 4.23 15.43 -4.23
C ALA A 138 2.70 15.46 -4.40
N LYS A 139 1.96 15.52 -3.31
CA LYS A 139 0.50 15.50 -3.32
C LYS A 139 -0.09 16.54 -2.39
N VAL A 140 -1.23 17.07 -2.79
CA VAL A 140 -2.14 17.80 -1.92
C VAL A 140 -3.52 17.21 -2.11
N ASP A 141 -4.08 16.65 -1.04
CA ASP A 141 -5.44 16.13 -0.99
C ASP A 141 -6.25 16.97 0.01
N VAL A 142 -7.45 17.38 -0.39
CA VAL A 142 -8.41 18.12 0.43
C VAL A 142 -9.71 17.35 0.52
N GLN A 143 -10.33 17.36 1.70
CA GLN A 143 -11.60 16.67 1.93
C GLN A 143 -12.51 17.50 2.82
N GLY A 144 -13.79 17.54 2.47
CA GLY A 144 -14.83 18.21 3.26
C GLY A 144 -16.11 17.37 3.32
N ASN A 145 -17.02 17.74 4.21
CA ASN A 145 -18.36 17.15 4.30
C ASN A 145 -19.40 18.12 3.74
N PHE A 146 -20.51 17.60 3.22
CA PHE A 146 -21.64 18.43 2.83
C PHE A 146 -22.47 18.78 4.07
N GLY A 147 -22.22 19.96 4.63
CA GLY A 147 -22.81 20.39 5.90
C GLY A 147 -22.43 19.45 7.04
N MET A 148 -23.42 19.05 7.85
CA MET A 148 -23.25 18.12 8.97
C MET A 148 -23.37 16.64 8.57
N SER A 149 -23.47 16.34 7.27
CA SER A 149 -23.61 14.98 6.76
C SER A 149 -22.34 14.16 6.93
N LYS A 150 -22.51 12.83 6.98
CA LYS A 150 -21.42 11.85 6.84
C LYS A 150 -20.93 11.71 5.38
N PHE A 151 -21.68 12.28 4.44
CA PHE A 151 -21.33 12.35 3.03
C PHE A 151 -20.48 13.59 2.74
N GLY A 152 -19.46 13.44 1.89
CA GLY A 152 -18.50 14.47 1.62
C GLY A 152 -17.85 14.36 0.25
N TRP A 153 -16.93 15.28 0.00
CA TRP A 153 -16.18 15.39 -1.24
C TRP A 153 -14.68 15.26 -0.99
N VAL A 154 -13.97 14.90 -2.04
CA VAL A 154 -12.51 14.80 -2.10
C VAL A 154 -12.05 15.58 -3.32
N GLY A 155 -11.00 16.37 -3.17
CA GLY A 155 -10.28 17.01 -4.26
C GLY A 155 -8.78 16.84 -4.05
N GLY A 156 -7.99 16.87 -5.12
CA GLY A 156 -6.55 16.82 -4.94
C GLY A 156 -5.76 16.99 -6.23
N TYR A 157 -4.47 17.23 -6.04
CA TYR A 157 -3.45 17.23 -7.09
C TYR A 157 -2.31 16.30 -6.68
N SER A 158 -1.74 15.60 -7.65
CA SER A 158 -0.57 14.75 -7.42
C SER A 158 0.41 14.86 -8.57
N PHE A 159 1.64 15.21 -8.25
CA PHE A 159 2.78 15.08 -9.14
C PHE A 159 3.53 13.78 -8.81
N TYR A 160 3.90 13.05 -9.85
CA TYR A 160 4.83 11.94 -9.79
C TYR A 160 5.95 12.16 -10.80
N HIS A 161 7.15 11.71 -10.44
CA HIS A 161 8.24 11.47 -11.37
C HIS A 161 8.75 10.06 -11.10
N PHE A 162 8.77 9.23 -12.13
CA PHE A 162 9.30 7.89 -12.14
C PHE A 162 10.58 7.88 -12.96
N ASP A 163 11.63 7.33 -12.38
CA ASP A 163 12.89 7.03 -13.04
C ASP A 163 13.05 5.51 -12.94
N MET A 164 12.99 4.85 -14.09
CA MET A 164 12.94 3.39 -14.22
C MET A 164 14.20 2.92 -14.94
N ASP A 165 14.79 1.83 -14.47
CA ASP A 165 15.96 1.24 -15.11
C ASP A 165 15.99 -0.27 -14.87
N THR A 166 16.93 -0.94 -15.53
CA THR A 166 17.42 -2.26 -15.19
C THR A 166 18.11 -2.24 -13.82
N VAL A 167 18.08 -3.38 -13.13
CA VAL A 167 18.74 -3.49 -11.81
C VAL A 167 20.24 -3.23 -11.94
N ASN A 168 20.78 -2.32 -11.13
CA ASN A 168 22.22 -2.08 -11.08
C ASN A 168 22.99 -3.23 -10.42
N ILE A 169 23.30 -4.27 -11.20
CA ILE A 169 23.97 -5.49 -10.72
C ILE A 169 25.39 -5.22 -10.18
N GLY A 170 26.11 -4.24 -10.73
CA GLY A 170 27.46 -3.88 -10.27
C GLY A 170 27.44 -3.27 -8.88
N LYS A 171 26.48 -2.37 -8.61
CA LYS A 171 26.26 -1.78 -7.28
C LYS A 171 25.83 -2.82 -6.25
N LEU A 172 25.09 -3.84 -6.67
CA LEU A 172 24.58 -4.90 -5.79
C LEU A 172 25.52 -6.11 -5.68
N GLY A 173 26.59 -6.18 -6.48
CA GLY A 173 27.48 -7.34 -6.51
C GLY A 173 26.78 -8.62 -6.98
N LEU A 174 25.87 -8.51 -7.95
CA LEU A 174 25.13 -9.63 -8.51
C LEU A 174 25.70 -10.04 -9.87
N ASP A 175 25.57 -11.32 -10.20
CA ASP A 175 25.86 -11.84 -11.53
C ASP A 175 24.78 -11.44 -12.53
N ALA A 176 25.15 -11.31 -13.79
CA ALA A 176 24.20 -11.01 -14.86
C ALA A 176 23.30 -12.21 -15.17
N GLU A 177 22.02 -11.95 -15.44
CA GLU A 177 21.09 -12.97 -15.93
C GLU A 177 21.30 -13.22 -17.43
N SER A 178 21.34 -14.50 -17.81
CA SER A 178 21.41 -14.87 -19.22
C SER A 178 20.18 -14.37 -19.99
N GLY A 179 20.42 -13.59 -21.05
CA GLY A 179 19.35 -12.95 -21.82
C GLY A 179 18.64 -11.79 -21.10
N GLY A 180 19.15 -11.34 -19.95
CA GLY A 180 18.59 -10.23 -19.17
C GLY A 180 17.33 -10.58 -18.37
N SER A 181 16.90 -9.63 -17.54
CA SER A 181 15.69 -9.73 -16.73
C SER A 181 14.42 -9.71 -17.59
N LEU A 182 13.29 -10.12 -17.01
CA LEU A 182 11.99 -10.08 -17.67
C LEU A 182 11.64 -8.67 -18.16
N TYR A 183 11.98 -7.64 -17.38
CA TYR A 183 11.80 -6.24 -17.78
C TYR A 183 12.60 -5.89 -19.04
N GLN A 184 13.88 -6.27 -19.10
CA GLN A 184 14.72 -6.03 -20.28
C GLN A 184 14.17 -6.71 -21.53
N ARG A 185 13.63 -7.92 -21.38
CA ARG A 185 13.00 -8.67 -22.46
C ARG A 185 11.72 -7.99 -22.95
N TYR A 186 10.91 -7.44 -22.04
CA TYR A 186 9.69 -6.69 -22.39
C TYR A 186 10.01 -5.41 -23.16
N VAL A 187 11.07 -4.70 -22.79
CA VAL A 187 11.56 -3.51 -23.53
C VAL A 187 12.09 -3.92 -24.91
N LYS A 188 12.95 -4.93 -24.97
CA LYS A 188 13.54 -5.46 -26.23
C LYS A 188 12.49 -5.84 -27.27
N HIS A 189 11.38 -6.43 -26.83
CA HIS A 189 10.27 -6.86 -27.70
C HIS A 189 9.16 -5.80 -27.87
N GLY A 190 9.37 -4.58 -27.38
CA GLY A 190 8.44 -3.46 -27.55
C GLY A 190 7.11 -3.58 -26.79
N ILE A 191 6.99 -4.54 -25.86
CA ILE A 191 5.82 -4.63 -24.96
C ILE A 191 5.78 -3.44 -24.01
N ILE A 192 6.96 -3.05 -23.53
CA ILE A 192 7.18 -1.73 -22.92
C ILE A 192 7.83 -0.87 -23.98
N GLY A 193 7.17 0.23 -24.34
CA GLY A 193 7.68 1.17 -25.35
C GLY A 193 8.92 1.92 -24.86
N GLU A 194 9.80 2.31 -25.79
CA GLU A 194 11.01 3.09 -25.47
C GLU A 194 10.69 4.43 -24.79
N ASP A 195 9.53 5.02 -25.12
CA ASP A 195 8.99 6.25 -24.55
C ASP A 195 8.50 6.11 -23.10
N GLU A 196 8.31 4.88 -22.62
CA GLU A 196 7.91 4.58 -21.25
C GLU A 196 9.04 3.94 -20.44
N ALA A 197 9.99 3.26 -21.11
CA ALA A 197 10.99 2.38 -20.48
C ALA A 197 11.79 3.06 -19.36
N ASN A 198 12.19 4.32 -19.54
CA ASN A 198 12.97 5.07 -18.55
C ASN A 198 12.11 5.81 -17.52
N GLY A 199 10.80 5.58 -17.52
CA GLY A 199 9.86 6.30 -16.69
C GLY A 199 9.42 7.63 -17.30
N GLY A 200 8.99 8.54 -16.44
CA GLY A 200 8.41 9.81 -16.84
C GLY A 200 7.65 10.48 -15.70
N TYR A 201 7.06 11.64 -15.97
CA TYR A 201 6.28 12.38 -14.98
C TYR A 201 4.78 12.27 -15.23
N ILE A 202 4.00 12.42 -14.16
CA ILE A 202 2.54 12.46 -14.24
C ILE A 202 1.99 13.53 -13.30
N ASN A 203 1.16 14.40 -13.86
CA ASN A 203 0.34 15.39 -13.17
C ASN A 203 -1.12 14.90 -13.14
N TYR A 204 -1.59 14.51 -11.96
CA TYR A 204 -2.96 14.08 -11.76
C TYR A 204 -3.80 15.14 -11.07
N LEU A 205 -5.01 15.36 -11.59
CA LEU A 205 -6.11 15.98 -10.86
C LEU A 205 -7.05 14.90 -10.33
N LYS A 206 -7.51 15.07 -9.10
CA LYS A 206 -8.37 14.13 -8.39
C LYS A 206 -9.63 14.83 -7.92
N ILE A 207 -10.77 14.18 -8.15
CA ILE A 207 -12.06 14.55 -7.56
C ILE A 207 -12.79 13.29 -7.11
N GLY A 208 -13.62 13.39 -6.09
CA GLY A 208 -14.37 12.24 -5.61
C GLY A 208 -15.39 12.56 -4.54
N LEU A 209 -16.09 11.51 -4.14
CA LEU A 209 -17.09 11.52 -3.09
C LEU A 209 -16.68 10.52 -2.02
N LYS A 210 -17.06 10.82 -0.77
CA LYS A 210 -16.83 9.92 0.35
C LYS A 210 -18.04 9.83 1.27
N TYR A 211 -18.11 8.73 2.00
CA TYR A 211 -19.05 8.51 3.09
C TYR A 211 -18.31 7.84 4.25
N ASP A 212 -18.29 8.47 5.43
CA ASP A 212 -17.68 7.90 6.64
C ASP A 212 -18.68 7.86 7.79
N SER A 213 -19.11 6.66 8.15
CA SER A 213 -19.98 6.41 9.30
C SER A 213 -19.30 5.56 10.39
N ARG A 214 -17.99 5.31 10.25
CA ARG A 214 -17.24 4.52 11.23
C ARG A 214 -17.31 5.13 12.62
N ASP A 215 -17.31 4.27 13.62
CA ASP A 215 -17.25 4.64 15.03
C ASP A 215 -15.89 5.24 15.42
N GLN A 216 -14.81 4.71 14.87
CA GLN A 216 -13.46 5.25 15.06
C GLN A 216 -12.54 4.92 13.87
N GLN A 217 -11.38 5.60 13.79
CA GLN A 217 -10.46 5.47 12.64
C GLN A 217 -9.41 4.36 12.81
N ALA A 218 -8.91 4.12 14.03
CA ALA A 218 -7.80 3.19 14.27
C ALA A 218 -8.26 1.72 14.30
N PHE A 219 -9.38 1.44 15.00
CA PHE A 219 -10.02 0.14 15.04
C PHE A 219 -11.55 0.28 14.83
N ALA A 220 -11.97 0.48 13.58
CA ALA A 220 -13.40 0.54 13.30
C ALA A 220 -14.08 -0.78 13.67
N SER A 221 -15.03 -0.73 14.61
CA SER A 221 -15.82 -1.89 15.04
C SER A 221 -17.17 -1.97 14.34
N LYS A 222 -17.67 -0.82 13.88
CA LYS A 222 -18.93 -0.70 13.14
C LYS A 222 -18.93 0.46 12.16
N GLY A 223 -19.85 0.39 11.19
CA GLY A 223 -20.07 1.46 10.22
C GLY A 223 -19.35 1.24 8.90
N ILE A 224 -19.28 2.29 8.08
CA ILE A 224 -18.89 2.23 6.67
C ILE A 224 -17.87 3.31 6.36
N TRP A 225 -16.88 2.97 5.53
CA TRP A 225 -16.09 3.93 4.76
C TRP A 225 -16.25 3.62 3.28
N THR A 226 -16.83 4.53 2.51
CA THR A 226 -16.91 4.41 1.05
C THR A 226 -16.25 5.63 0.42
N GLU A 227 -15.45 5.42 -0.60
CA GLU A 227 -14.93 6.49 -1.46
C GLU A 227 -15.03 6.09 -2.94
N ALA A 228 -15.41 7.06 -3.76
CA ALA A 228 -15.43 6.95 -5.22
C ALA A 228 -14.64 8.12 -5.78
N VAL A 229 -13.55 7.84 -6.48
CA VAL A 229 -12.56 8.84 -6.89
C VAL A 229 -12.24 8.68 -8.37
N ILE A 230 -12.22 9.79 -9.10
CA ILE A 230 -11.68 9.90 -10.44
C ILE A 230 -10.35 10.64 -10.34
N GLN A 231 -9.33 10.10 -11.00
CA GLN A 231 -8.00 10.70 -11.11
C GLN A 231 -7.61 10.78 -12.59
N SER A 232 -7.32 11.99 -13.08
CA SER A 232 -7.08 12.25 -14.51
C SER A 232 -5.73 12.92 -14.75
N ALA A 233 -4.96 12.34 -15.67
CA ALA A 233 -3.76 12.91 -16.25
C ALA A 233 -4.15 13.62 -17.54
N LEU A 234 -4.27 14.95 -17.48
CA LEU A 234 -4.74 15.78 -18.61
C LEU A 234 -3.65 15.96 -19.67
N GLY A 235 -4.00 15.87 -20.95
CA GLY A 235 -3.04 15.80 -22.07
C GLY A 235 -2.21 17.06 -22.33
N PHE A 236 -2.64 18.23 -21.84
CA PHE A 236 -1.85 19.47 -22.01
C PHE A 236 -0.65 19.56 -21.06
N ILE A 237 -0.55 18.68 -20.05
CA ILE A 237 0.53 18.62 -19.04
C ILE A 237 1.04 17.19 -18.80
N ASN A 238 0.63 16.23 -19.62
CA ASN A 238 1.06 14.83 -19.49
C ASN A 238 1.34 14.22 -20.87
N PRO A 239 2.46 13.49 -21.03
CA PRO A 239 2.77 12.79 -22.27
C PRO A 239 1.79 11.65 -22.56
N PHE A 240 1.32 10.95 -21.52
CA PHE A 240 0.36 9.86 -21.61
C PHE A 240 -0.97 10.24 -20.95
N PRO A 241 -1.88 10.92 -21.65
CA PRO A 241 -3.18 11.30 -21.08
C PRO A 241 -4.05 10.08 -20.80
N HIS A 242 -4.53 9.97 -19.56
CA HIS A 242 -5.41 8.89 -19.14
C HIS A 242 -6.24 9.28 -17.94
N THR A 243 -7.33 8.54 -17.71
CA THR A 243 -8.17 8.72 -16.52
C THR A 243 -8.39 7.37 -15.87
N LYS A 244 -8.32 7.33 -14.55
CA LYS A 244 -8.63 6.15 -13.74
C LYS A 244 -9.74 6.47 -12.76
N PHE A 245 -10.59 5.48 -12.52
CA PHE A 245 -11.64 5.50 -11.51
C PHE A 245 -11.32 4.48 -10.43
N ALA A 246 -11.58 4.79 -9.17
CA ALA A 246 -11.52 3.86 -8.06
C ALA A 246 -12.75 3.98 -7.16
N LEU A 247 -13.30 2.84 -6.78
CA LEU A 247 -14.36 2.69 -5.79
C LEU A 247 -13.83 1.78 -4.68
N ILE A 248 -13.75 2.29 -3.45
CA ILE A 248 -13.33 1.52 -2.28
C ILE A 248 -14.48 1.57 -1.27
N HIS A 249 -14.93 0.39 -0.86
CA HIS A 249 -15.93 0.22 0.19
C HIS A 249 -15.34 -0.59 1.33
N ARG A 250 -15.51 -0.14 2.57
CA ARG A 250 -15.15 -0.86 3.78
C ARG A 250 -16.37 -0.87 4.69
N GLN A 251 -16.65 -2.01 5.30
CA GLN A 251 -17.73 -2.13 6.26
C GLN A 251 -17.35 -3.06 7.40
N TYR A 252 -17.82 -2.70 8.58
CA TYR A 252 -17.49 -3.33 9.84
C TYR A 252 -18.79 -3.72 10.55
N PHE A 253 -18.89 -4.97 10.97
CA PHE A 253 -20.02 -5.51 11.72
C PHE A 253 -19.54 -6.06 13.05
N PRO A 254 -20.05 -5.53 14.18
CA PRO A 254 -19.78 -6.12 15.47
C PRO A 254 -20.58 -7.44 15.57
N ILE A 255 -19.87 -8.56 15.72
CA ILE A 255 -20.46 -9.87 16.03
C ILE A 255 -20.66 -9.98 17.54
N ILE A 256 -19.63 -9.59 18.30
CA ILE A 256 -19.66 -9.40 19.75
C ILE A 256 -19.17 -7.99 19.98
N GLU A 257 -19.98 -7.15 20.63
CA GLU A 257 -19.66 -5.74 20.84
C GLU A 257 -18.26 -5.60 21.46
N ASN A 258 -17.43 -4.73 20.87
CA ASN A 258 -16.03 -4.44 21.23
C ASN A 258 -15.00 -5.57 21.06
N ASP A 259 -15.42 -6.82 20.82
CA ASP A 259 -14.54 -8.00 20.91
C ASP A 259 -14.40 -8.78 19.61
N MET A 260 -15.50 -8.92 18.85
CA MET A 260 -15.50 -9.64 17.58
C MET A 260 -16.09 -8.78 16.48
N VAL A 261 -15.33 -8.62 15.40
CA VAL A 261 -15.73 -7.82 14.24
C VAL A 261 -15.53 -8.63 12.98
N PHE A 262 -16.58 -8.75 12.17
CA PHE A 262 -16.40 -9.10 10.76
C PHE A 262 -16.19 -7.81 9.98
N ALA A 263 -15.06 -7.69 9.31
CA ALA A 263 -14.68 -6.54 8.51
C ALA A 263 -14.42 -6.99 7.08
N TYR A 264 -14.89 -6.21 6.11
CA TYR A 264 -14.50 -6.43 4.74
C TYR A 264 -14.18 -5.12 4.01
N ARG A 265 -13.28 -5.20 3.04
CA ARG A 265 -12.95 -4.15 2.09
C ARG A 265 -13.15 -4.70 0.68
N LEU A 266 -13.87 -3.97 -0.16
CA LEU A 266 -13.95 -4.20 -1.60
C LEU A 266 -13.32 -3.00 -2.31
N THR A 267 -12.61 -3.27 -3.39
CA THR A 267 -12.00 -2.23 -4.22
C THR A 267 -12.17 -2.60 -5.68
N TYR A 268 -12.64 -1.64 -6.47
CA TYR A 268 -12.66 -1.69 -7.92
C TYR A 268 -11.87 -0.51 -8.44
N GLN A 269 -10.94 -0.76 -9.37
CA GLN A 269 -10.20 0.28 -10.07
C GLN A 269 -10.19 -0.01 -11.56
N ALA A 270 -10.45 1.00 -12.37
CA ALA A 270 -10.52 0.88 -13.82
C ALA A 270 -9.90 2.07 -14.54
N THR A 271 -9.34 1.81 -15.71
CA THR A 271 -8.96 2.86 -16.66
C THR A 271 -10.21 3.30 -17.43
N VAL A 272 -10.58 4.58 -17.37
CA VAL A 272 -11.76 5.08 -18.06
C VAL A 272 -11.46 5.22 -19.56
N GLY A 273 -12.35 4.67 -20.40
CA GLY A 273 -12.22 4.74 -21.85
C GLY A 273 -11.15 3.82 -22.43
N LYS A 274 -10.46 4.30 -23.46
CA LYS A 274 -9.44 3.56 -24.24
C LYS A 274 -8.02 4.12 -24.06
N SER A 275 -7.80 5.04 -23.12
CA SER A 275 -6.47 5.60 -22.89
C SER A 275 -5.48 4.52 -22.44
N LYS A 276 -4.26 4.56 -22.99
CA LYS A 276 -3.13 3.78 -22.49
C LYS A 276 -2.58 4.47 -21.24
N VAL A 277 -2.52 3.73 -20.14
CA VAL A 277 -1.81 4.16 -18.92
C VAL A 277 -0.38 3.65 -19.06
N PRO A 278 0.64 4.48 -18.82
CA PRO A 278 2.01 4.03 -18.96
C PRO A 278 2.36 2.97 -17.91
N TYR A 279 3.20 1.99 -18.28
CA TYR A 279 3.39 0.79 -17.47
C TYR A 279 3.85 1.11 -16.03
N TYR A 280 4.70 2.12 -15.84
CA TYR A 280 5.20 2.54 -14.52
C TYR A 280 4.10 3.12 -13.62
N ALA A 281 2.99 3.57 -14.19
CA ALA A 281 1.81 4.06 -13.47
C ALA A 281 0.69 3.02 -13.32
N GLN A 282 0.77 1.92 -14.07
CA GLN A 282 -0.23 0.85 -14.03
C GLN A 282 -0.43 0.27 -12.63
N PRO A 283 0.63 -0.01 -11.83
CA PRO A 283 0.48 -0.54 -10.49
C PRO A 283 -0.17 0.44 -9.51
N LEU A 284 -0.20 1.75 -9.77
CA LEU A 284 -0.71 2.71 -8.79
C LEU A 284 -2.18 2.41 -8.42
N LEU A 285 -2.45 2.30 -7.11
CA LEU A 285 -3.79 2.20 -6.55
C LEU A 285 -4.25 3.58 -6.04
N ILE A 286 -5.44 3.99 -6.46
CA ILE A 286 -6.01 5.30 -6.15
C ILE A 286 -6.78 5.20 -4.83
N THR A 287 -6.54 6.18 -3.95
CA THR A 287 -7.33 6.41 -2.73
C THR A 287 -7.64 7.89 -2.59
N SER A 288 -8.62 8.22 -1.74
CA SER A 288 -8.96 9.61 -1.40
C SER A 288 -7.75 10.38 -0.85
N PHE A 289 -7.02 9.78 0.09
CA PHE A 289 -5.74 10.27 0.61
C PHE A 289 -4.81 9.09 0.94
N LEU A 290 -3.51 9.36 1.05
CA LEU A 290 -2.52 8.32 1.38
C LEU A 290 -2.22 8.27 2.88
N THR A 291 -2.50 7.13 3.49
CA THR A 291 -2.06 6.83 4.86
C THR A 291 -0.67 6.19 4.91
N ALA A 292 -0.18 5.66 3.79
CA ALA A 292 1.11 4.98 3.69
C ALA A 292 2.00 5.57 2.58
N ALA A 293 3.30 5.32 2.67
CA ALA A 293 4.28 5.78 1.67
C ALA A 293 4.02 5.18 0.28
N GLU A 294 3.50 3.95 0.22
CA GLU A 294 3.16 3.25 -1.02
C GLU A 294 1.69 2.83 -1.05
N ASN A 295 1.11 2.83 -2.25
CA ASN A 295 -0.19 2.22 -2.54
C ASN A 295 -0.17 1.73 -3.99
N GLN A 296 0.30 0.51 -4.20
CA GLN A 296 0.60 -0.03 -5.52
C GLN A 296 0.35 -1.54 -5.57
N GLY A 297 -0.11 -2.01 -6.72
CA GLY A 297 -0.21 -3.41 -7.12
C GLY A 297 -1.18 -4.25 -6.29
N LEU A 298 -1.71 -5.30 -6.91
CA LEU A 298 -2.32 -6.38 -6.15
C LEU A 298 -1.25 -7.43 -5.80
N GLY A 299 -1.24 -7.85 -4.54
CA GLY A 299 -0.16 -8.60 -3.91
C GLY A 299 0.58 -7.79 -2.84
N GLY A 300 1.02 -8.47 -1.76
CA GLY A 300 1.72 -7.87 -0.63
C GLY A 300 0.81 -7.36 0.49
N LYS A 301 1.40 -6.67 1.48
CA LYS A 301 0.76 -6.37 2.77
C LYS A 301 -0.51 -5.51 2.73
N ARG A 302 -0.71 -4.70 1.68
CA ARG A 302 -1.82 -3.72 1.58
C ARG A 302 -2.92 -4.11 0.59
N SER A 303 -2.80 -5.23 -0.11
CA SER A 303 -3.83 -5.71 -1.05
C SER A 303 -4.11 -7.20 -0.90
N LEU A 304 -3.21 -8.10 -1.30
CA LEU A 304 -3.43 -9.55 -1.21
C LEU A 304 -2.30 -10.20 -0.40
N ARG A 305 -2.50 -10.39 0.91
CA ARG A 305 -1.44 -10.89 1.80
C ARG A 305 -1.10 -12.33 1.45
N GLY A 306 0.17 -12.55 1.09
CA GLY A 306 0.71 -13.87 0.73
C GLY A 306 0.83 -14.11 -0.77
N VAL A 307 0.18 -13.27 -1.58
CA VAL A 307 0.46 -13.12 -3.02
C VAL A 307 1.62 -12.14 -3.18
N MET A 308 2.55 -12.41 -4.09
CA MET A 308 3.75 -11.57 -4.31
C MET A 308 3.38 -10.13 -4.68
N ARG A 309 4.11 -9.15 -4.13
CA ARG A 309 3.91 -7.71 -4.43
C ARG A 309 3.96 -7.44 -5.94
N ASN A 310 2.99 -6.68 -6.47
CA ASN A 310 2.85 -6.36 -7.90
C ASN A 310 2.60 -7.56 -8.82
N ARG A 311 2.20 -8.72 -8.30
CA ARG A 311 1.93 -9.91 -9.12
C ARG A 311 0.75 -9.72 -10.08
N VAL A 312 -0.26 -8.98 -9.63
CA VAL A 312 -1.54 -8.87 -10.32
C VAL A 312 -1.74 -7.41 -10.73
N ILE A 313 -1.54 -7.17 -12.03
CA ILE A 313 -1.64 -5.85 -12.67
C ILE A 313 -2.49 -6.02 -13.93
N GLY A 314 -3.50 -5.18 -14.09
CA GLY A 314 -4.38 -5.15 -15.25
C GLY A 314 -4.92 -3.74 -15.48
N ASN A 315 -5.61 -3.52 -16.60
CA ASN A 315 -6.28 -2.25 -16.89
C ASN A 315 -7.39 -1.98 -15.88
N ASP A 316 -8.23 -2.98 -15.65
CA ASP A 316 -9.28 -2.94 -14.64
C ASP A 316 -9.11 -4.12 -13.69
N ILE A 317 -9.18 -3.84 -12.40
CA ILE A 317 -9.00 -4.80 -11.32
C ILE A 317 -10.12 -4.67 -10.30
N ALA A 318 -10.45 -5.78 -9.66
CA ALA A 318 -11.23 -5.79 -8.44
C ALA A 318 -10.54 -6.67 -7.40
N PHE A 319 -10.63 -6.29 -6.13
CA PHE A 319 -10.15 -7.13 -5.04
C PHE A 319 -10.96 -6.92 -3.76
N GLY A 320 -10.91 -7.93 -2.90
CA GLY A 320 -11.58 -7.96 -1.62
C GLY A 320 -10.66 -8.47 -0.52
N ASN A 321 -10.87 -7.97 0.68
CA ASN A 321 -10.24 -8.45 1.91
C ASN A 321 -11.34 -8.70 2.92
N PHE A 322 -11.34 -9.88 3.53
CA PHE A 322 -12.36 -10.30 4.49
C PHE A 322 -11.66 -10.75 5.76
N GLU A 323 -12.01 -10.17 6.90
CA GLU A 323 -11.36 -10.45 8.19
C GLU A 323 -12.39 -10.74 9.27
N PHE A 324 -12.21 -11.87 9.96
CA PHE A 324 -12.81 -12.10 11.28
C PHE A 324 -11.78 -11.70 12.33
N ARG A 325 -12.02 -10.58 13.02
CA ARG A 325 -11.14 -10.00 14.04
C ARG A 325 -11.68 -10.37 15.42
N TYR A 326 -10.84 -10.89 16.32
CA TYR A 326 -11.23 -11.28 17.68
C TYR A 326 -10.20 -10.86 18.72
N LYS A 327 -10.61 -10.13 19.76
CA LYS A 327 -9.81 -9.84 20.96
C LYS A 327 -10.00 -10.97 21.98
N PHE A 328 -9.08 -11.92 22.04
CA PHE A 328 -9.23 -13.14 22.86
C PHE A 328 -8.68 -13.02 24.28
N PHE A 329 -7.79 -12.06 24.55
CA PHE A 329 -7.24 -11.84 25.88
C PHE A 329 -7.04 -10.35 26.14
N LYS A 330 -7.51 -9.87 27.28
CA LYS A 330 -7.37 -8.47 27.69
C LYS A 330 -6.74 -8.42 29.07
N PHE A 331 -5.82 -7.49 29.28
CA PHE A 331 -5.15 -7.32 30.56
C PHE A 331 -4.69 -5.88 30.73
N SER A 332 -4.41 -5.51 31.98
CA SER A 332 -3.83 -4.21 32.30
C SER A 332 -2.44 -4.41 32.88
N LEU A 333 -1.47 -3.64 32.40
CA LEU A 333 -0.10 -3.65 32.89
C LEU A 333 0.43 -2.21 32.86
N PHE A 334 1.15 -1.79 33.90
CA PHE A 334 1.68 -0.41 34.00
C PHE A 334 0.61 0.69 33.79
N ASN A 335 -0.60 0.49 34.33
CA ASN A 335 -1.77 1.37 34.13
C ASN A 335 -2.14 1.63 32.65
N GLN A 336 -1.77 0.71 31.75
CA GLN A 336 -2.16 0.70 30.35
C GLN A 336 -3.07 -0.49 30.08
N ASN A 337 -4.00 -0.33 29.14
CA ASN A 337 -4.88 -1.41 28.69
C ASN A 337 -4.26 -2.10 27.49
N PHE A 338 -4.12 -3.41 27.58
CA PHE A 338 -3.62 -4.24 26.50
C PHE A 338 -4.65 -5.27 26.08
N TYR A 339 -4.58 -5.66 24.81
CA TYR A 339 -5.25 -6.87 24.35
C TYR A 339 -4.33 -7.67 23.43
N LEU A 340 -4.48 -8.98 23.49
CA LEU A 340 -4.08 -9.89 22.43
C LEU A 340 -5.29 -10.22 21.59
N GLY A 341 -5.13 -10.12 20.28
CA GLY A 341 -6.17 -10.41 19.31
C GLY A 341 -5.64 -11.22 18.14
N THR A 342 -6.58 -11.75 17.36
CA THR A 342 -6.31 -12.46 16.13
C THR A 342 -7.19 -11.91 15.01
N ASN A 343 -6.75 -12.10 13.78
CA ASN A 343 -7.60 -12.01 12.60
C ASN A 343 -7.38 -13.23 11.72
N VAL A 344 -8.45 -13.95 11.38
CA VAL A 344 -8.43 -14.90 10.26
C VAL A 344 -8.91 -14.14 9.05
N PHE A 345 -8.20 -14.27 7.93
CA PHE A 345 -8.49 -13.50 6.73
C PHE A 345 -8.48 -14.32 5.45
N PHE A 346 -9.25 -13.84 4.49
CA PHE A 346 -9.24 -14.26 3.09
C PHE A 346 -9.10 -13.02 2.22
N ASP A 347 -8.10 -13.01 1.36
CA ASP A 347 -7.84 -11.93 0.41
C ASP A 347 -8.00 -12.49 -1.02
N SER A 348 -8.65 -11.74 -1.91
CA SER A 348 -8.94 -12.20 -3.27
C SER A 348 -8.88 -11.05 -4.26
N GLY A 349 -8.27 -11.25 -5.42
CA GLY A 349 -8.21 -10.26 -6.51
C GLY A 349 -8.47 -10.88 -7.87
N VAL A 350 -8.91 -10.06 -8.82
CA VAL A 350 -9.21 -10.47 -10.20
C VAL A 350 -8.91 -9.33 -11.16
N ILE A 351 -8.43 -9.68 -12.34
CA ILE A 351 -8.31 -8.77 -13.48
C ILE A 351 -9.61 -8.85 -14.27
N LEU A 352 -10.31 -7.72 -14.37
CA LEU A 352 -11.57 -7.59 -15.09
C LEU A 352 -11.33 -7.23 -16.55
N ARG A 353 -10.33 -6.38 -16.81
CA ARG A 353 -9.86 -6.06 -18.16
C ARG A 353 -8.33 -6.14 -18.20
N PRO A 354 -7.75 -6.99 -19.06
CA PRO A 354 -6.30 -7.08 -19.20
C PRO A 354 -5.72 -5.83 -19.88
N ILE A 355 -4.42 -5.62 -19.66
CA ILE A 355 -3.56 -4.79 -20.49
C ILE A 355 -3.42 -5.47 -21.85
N ILE A 356 -3.58 -4.72 -22.93
CA ILE A 356 -3.38 -5.26 -24.27
C ILE A 356 -1.87 -5.41 -24.50
N ILE A 357 -1.44 -6.61 -24.89
CA ILE A 357 -0.08 -6.89 -25.34
C ILE A 357 -0.13 -6.87 -26.86
N GLU A 358 0.28 -5.74 -27.46
CA GLU A 358 0.28 -5.56 -28.91
C GLU A 358 1.12 -6.63 -29.60
N GLY A 359 0.61 -7.19 -30.69
CA GLY A 359 1.30 -8.24 -31.46
C GLY A 359 1.33 -9.63 -30.82
N PHE A 360 0.68 -9.86 -29.67
CA PHE A 360 0.68 -11.14 -28.96
C PHE A 360 0.30 -12.34 -29.84
N ASP A 361 -0.75 -12.19 -30.67
CA ASP A 361 -1.25 -13.28 -31.53
C ASP A 361 -0.26 -13.65 -32.65
N SER A 362 0.61 -12.70 -33.04
CA SER A 362 1.65 -12.89 -34.06
C SER A 362 3.01 -13.31 -33.50
N MET A 363 3.21 -13.31 -32.18
CA MET A 363 4.47 -13.75 -31.56
C MET A 363 4.67 -15.26 -31.75
N THR A 364 5.89 -15.66 -32.10
CA THR A 364 6.27 -17.08 -32.13
C THR A 364 6.27 -17.66 -30.71
N GLN A 365 6.21 -18.98 -30.59
CA GLN A 365 6.23 -19.62 -29.27
C GLN A 365 7.53 -19.34 -28.53
N GLU A 366 8.67 -19.27 -29.23
CA GLU A 366 9.97 -18.95 -28.64
C GLU A 366 9.98 -17.56 -28.00
N VAL A 367 9.35 -16.58 -28.66
CA VAL A 367 9.21 -15.21 -28.12
C VAL A 367 8.29 -15.21 -26.90
N LYS A 368 7.17 -15.94 -26.97
CA LYS A 368 6.25 -16.07 -25.82
C LYS A 368 6.96 -16.72 -24.62
N ASP A 369 7.75 -17.76 -24.85
CA ASP A 369 8.52 -18.44 -23.80
C ASP A 369 9.61 -17.52 -23.22
N GLU A 370 10.33 -16.77 -24.06
CA GLU A 370 11.33 -15.77 -23.60
C GLU A 370 10.70 -14.72 -22.67
N LEU A 371 9.47 -14.30 -22.98
CA LEU A 371 8.68 -13.30 -22.26
C LEU A 371 7.81 -13.88 -21.14
N MET A 372 7.89 -15.19 -20.88
CA MET A 372 7.04 -15.90 -19.92
C MET A 372 5.54 -15.68 -20.18
N LEU A 373 5.11 -15.58 -21.43
CA LEU A 373 3.73 -15.28 -21.81
C LEU A 373 2.95 -16.53 -22.22
N THR A 374 1.68 -16.56 -21.81
CA THR A 374 0.68 -17.55 -22.23
C THR A 374 -0.62 -16.85 -22.63
N ASP A 375 -1.63 -17.60 -23.07
CA ASP A 375 -2.94 -17.02 -23.39
C ASP A 375 -3.64 -16.50 -22.13
N TYR A 376 -4.18 -15.29 -22.23
CA TYR A 376 -4.95 -14.70 -21.13
C TYR A 376 -6.23 -15.51 -20.87
N LYS A 377 -6.46 -15.85 -19.61
CA LYS A 377 -7.69 -16.51 -19.14
C LYS A 377 -8.45 -15.56 -18.23
N SER A 378 -9.60 -15.09 -18.67
CA SER A 378 -10.46 -14.19 -17.90
C SER A 378 -11.06 -14.87 -16.67
N GLY A 379 -11.48 -14.07 -15.68
CA GLY A 379 -12.18 -14.56 -14.49
C GLY A 379 -11.33 -15.42 -13.54
N LYS A 380 -10.01 -15.39 -13.67
CA LYS A 380 -9.11 -16.09 -12.77
C LYS A 380 -8.82 -15.25 -11.54
N PHE A 381 -9.11 -15.82 -10.37
CA PHE A 381 -8.87 -15.19 -9.10
C PHE A 381 -7.46 -15.50 -8.56
N HIS A 382 -6.91 -14.50 -7.89
CA HIS A 382 -5.67 -14.54 -7.14
C HIS A 382 -6.03 -14.52 -5.66
N ASN A 383 -5.98 -15.67 -5.02
CA ASN A 383 -6.55 -15.89 -3.69
C ASN A 383 -5.47 -16.21 -2.67
N SER A 384 -5.64 -15.70 -1.46
CA SER A 384 -4.85 -16.09 -0.32
C SER A 384 -5.71 -16.17 0.95
N ALA A 385 -5.24 -16.96 1.91
CA ALA A 385 -5.84 -17.05 3.23
C ALA A 385 -4.75 -17.02 4.29
N GLY A 386 -5.10 -16.55 5.48
CA GLY A 386 -4.11 -16.43 6.53
C GLY A 386 -4.69 -16.11 7.90
N ILE A 387 -3.75 -15.90 8.82
CA ILE A 387 -4.03 -15.55 10.20
C ILE A 387 -3.03 -14.49 10.66
N GLY A 388 -3.45 -13.63 11.57
CA GLY A 388 -2.57 -12.66 12.20
C GLY A 388 -2.69 -12.62 13.71
N LEU A 389 -1.60 -12.21 14.37
CA LEU A 389 -1.54 -11.88 15.78
C LEU A 389 -1.54 -10.36 15.95
N LYS A 390 -2.38 -9.88 16.85
CA LYS A 390 -2.54 -8.46 17.19
C LYS A 390 -2.16 -8.22 18.64
N ILE A 391 -1.32 -7.23 18.87
CA ILE A 391 -1.02 -6.72 20.22
C ILE A 391 -1.49 -5.28 20.25
N GLY A 392 -2.62 -5.05 20.90
CA GLY A 392 -3.20 -3.73 21.06
C GLY A 392 -2.80 -3.08 22.37
N TRP A 393 -2.53 -1.78 22.32
CA TRP A 393 -2.22 -0.91 23.45
C TRP A 393 -3.15 0.31 23.41
N ASN A 394 -3.97 0.48 24.45
CA ASN A 394 -4.98 1.52 24.61
C ASN A 394 -5.92 1.69 23.41
N GLU A 395 -6.15 0.60 22.67
CA GLU A 395 -6.97 0.49 21.44
C GLU A 395 -6.51 1.32 20.23
N ASN A 396 -5.68 2.34 20.43
CA ASN A 396 -5.23 3.28 19.41
C ASN A 396 -3.91 2.86 18.74
N PHE A 397 -3.14 1.98 19.37
CA PHE A 397 -1.88 1.47 18.84
C PHE A 397 -1.94 -0.06 18.76
N ILE A 398 -1.74 -0.60 17.57
CA ILE A 398 -1.85 -2.04 17.34
C ILE A 398 -0.63 -2.48 16.55
N ILE A 399 0.12 -3.42 17.10
CA ILE A 399 1.16 -4.15 16.36
C ILE A 399 0.48 -5.37 15.74
N SER A 400 0.66 -5.52 14.44
CA SER A 400 0.10 -6.59 13.63
C SER A 400 1.21 -7.48 13.10
N VAL A 401 1.08 -8.79 13.28
CA VAL A 401 1.88 -9.80 12.59
C VAL A 401 0.93 -10.67 11.77
N ASP A 402 0.83 -10.43 10.48
CA ASP A 402 -0.04 -11.17 9.57
C ASP A 402 0.77 -12.17 8.74
N HIS A 403 0.33 -13.42 8.68
CA HIS A 403 0.91 -14.44 7.81
C HIS A 403 -0.17 -14.94 6.83
N GLY A 404 0.06 -14.73 5.54
CA GLY A 404 -0.84 -15.15 4.47
C GLY A 404 -0.18 -16.16 3.54
N ARG A 405 -0.94 -17.15 3.07
CA ARG A 405 -0.51 -18.15 2.09
C ARG A 405 -1.33 -18.00 0.82
N SER A 406 -0.66 -17.93 -0.32
CA SER A 406 -1.32 -18.00 -1.61
C SER A 406 -1.95 -19.38 -1.83
N LEU A 407 -3.15 -19.41 -2.41
CA LEU A 407 -3.83 -20.65 -2.79
C LEU A 407 -3.38 -21.18 -4.15
N ASN A 408 -2.58 -20.40 -4.89
CA ASN A 408 -1.97 -20.80 -6.17
C ASN A 408 -0.47 -20.47 -6.17
N LYS A 409 0.37 -21.46 -6.51
CA LYS A 409 1.83 -21.27 -6.57
C LYS A 409 2.26 -20.22 -7.61
N ALA A 410 1.49 -20.03 -8.67
CA ALA A 410 1.77 -19.00 -9.67
C ALA A 410 1.64 -17.56 -9.12
N ASP A 411 1.11 -17.40 -7.92
CA ASP A 411 1.01 -16.14 -7.17
C ASP A 411 2.04 -16.01 -6.05
N GLY A 412 2.90 -17.02 -5.87
CA GLY A 412 3.83 -17.14 -4.77
C GLY A 412 3.42 -18.23 -3.76
N VAL A 413 4.18 -18.32 -2.67
CA VAL A 413 3.97 -19.35 -1.64
C VAL A 413 3.26 -18.76 -0.43
N ALA A 414 3.91 -17.83 0.27
CA ALA A 414 3.40 -17.18 1.46
C ALA A 414 4.15 -15.88 1.76
N GLY A 415 3.61 -15.05 2.63
CA GLY A 415 4.25 -13.83 3.12
C GLY A 415 3.87 -13.52 4.55
N THR A 416 4.83 -12.99 5.30
CA THR A 416 4.68 -12.50 6.68
C THR A 416 4.89 -10.99 6.70
N TYR A 417 4.05 -10.29 7.45
CA TYR A 417 4.04 -8.85 7.49
C TYR A 417 3.90 -8.37 8.95
N VAL A 418 4.92 -7.70 9.46
CA VAL A 418 4.90 -7.04 10.77
C VAL A 418 4.69 -5.55 10.53
N ASN A 419 3.54 -5.00 10.96
CA ASN A 419 3.14 -3.62 10.68
C ASN A 419 2.38 -3.00 11.86
N LEU A 420 2.04 -1.72 11.71
CA LEU A 420 1.12 -1.02 12.61
C LEU A 420 -0.31 -1.03 12.05
N ASN A 421 -1.28 -1.13 12.96
CA ASN A 421 -2.72 -1.17 12.74
C ASN A 421 -3.20 -2.42 11.99
N TYR A 422 -4.52 -2.56 11.88
CA TYR A 422 -5.12 -3.50 10.95
C TYR A 422 -4.85 -3.06 9.49
N MET A 423 -5.06 -3.99 8.56
CA MET A 423 -4.77 -3.77 7.15
C MET A 423 -5.53 -2.57 6.55
N PHE A 424 -6.80 -2.42 6.90
CA PHE A 424 -7.72 -1.41 6.37
C PHE A 424 -8.77 -0.95 7.40
#